data_AF-A0AB34I337-F1
#
_entry.id   AF-A0AB34I337-F1
#
_cell.length_a   1.000
_cell.length_b   1.000
_cell.length_c   1.000
_cell.angle_alpha   90.00
_cell.angle_beta   90.00
_cell.angle_gamma   90.00
#
_symmetry.space_group_name_H-M   'P 1'
#
loop_
_entity.id
_entity.type
_entity.pdbx_description
1 polymer ?
#
loop_
_entity_poly.entity_id
_entity_poly.type
_entity_poly.pdbx_seq_one_letter_code
_entity_poly.pdbx_strand_id
1 'polypeptide(L)'
;MMYLLLIGAQVLLGIGATPVQPLGVSYIDDHVRRKDSSLYIGILFTMLVFGPACGFILGSFCTKIYVDAVFIDTSNLDITPDDPRWIGAWWGGFLLCGALLFFSSVWMFGFPQSLPPHSDPALESEQAMLPEREYERPKPSNGVLRHPLEPDSSASCFQQLRVIPKVTKHLLSNPVFTCIILAACMEIAVVAGFAAFLGKYLEQQFNLTTSSANQLLGMTAIPCACLGIFLGGLLVKKLSLSALGAIRMAMLVNLVSTACYVSFLFLGCDTGPVAGVTVPYGNISSPGSALDPYSSCNKNCECQTDSFTPVCGADGITYLSACFAGCNSTVLVIF
;
A
#
# COMPACT_ATOMS: atom_id res chain seq x y z
N MET A 1 -25.91 5.90 -10.00
CA MET A 1 -25.93 7.01 -9.01
C MET A 1 -24.94 6.79 -7.87
N MET A 2 -25.00 5.66 -7.14
CA MET A 2 -24.14 5.40 -5.97
C MET A 2 -22.62 5.41 -6.27
N TYR A 3 -22.18 4.86 -7.41
CA TYR A 3 -20.77 4.88 -7.80
C TYR A 3 -20.21 6.30 -7.99
N LEU A 4 -20.99 7.23 -8.54
CA LEU A 4 -20.54 8.62 -8.73
C LEU A 4 -20.38 9.35 -7.39
N LEU A 5 -21.25 9.06 -6.42
CA LEU A 5 -21.13 9.59 -5.06
C LEU A 5 -19.85 9.06 -4.38
N LEU A 6 -19.56 7.77 -4.53
CA LEU A 6 -18.34 7.18 -3.98
C LEU A 6 -17.08 7.75 -4.63
N ILE A 7 -17.09 7.95 -5.96
CA ILE A 7 -15.98 8.59 -6.67
C ILE A 7 -15.78 10.02 -6.16
N GLY A 8 -16.85 10.80 -6.05
CA GLY A 8 -16.79 12.17 -5.52
C GLY A 8 -16.24 12.22 -4.09
N ALA A 9 -16.68 11.29 -3.23
CA ALA A 9 -16.18 11.17 -1.86
C ALA A 9 -14.68 10.82 -1.81
N GLN A 10 -14.21 9.88 -2.64
CA GLN A 10 -12.80 9.51 -2.72
C GLN A 10 -11.92 10.67 -3.21
N VAL A 11 -12.40 11.46 -4.17
CA VAL A 11 -11.71 12.69 -4.60
C VAL A 11 -11.60 13.68 -3.45
N LEU A 12 -12.68 13.90 -2.69
CA LEU A 12 -12.67 14.81 -1.55
C LEU A 12 -11.72 14.34 -0.43
N LEU A 13 -11.70 13.04 -0.14
CA LEU A 13 -10.74 12.42 0.78
C LEU A 13 -9.30 12.65 0.31
N GLY A 14 -9.04 12.48 -0.99
CA GLY A 14 -7.72 12.74 -1.58
C GLY A 14 -7.27 14.19 -1.41
N ILE A 15 -8.16 15.16 -1.64
CA ILE A 15 -7.87 16.60 -1.44
C ILE A 15 -7.48 16.86 0.02
N GLY A 16 -8.23 16.32 0.98
CA GLY A 16 -7.96 16.50 2.41
C GLY A 16 -6.69 15.81 2.89
N ALA A 17 -6.34 14.65 2.33
CA ALA A 17 -5.16 13.87 2.72
C ALA A 17 -3.85 14.41 2.13
N THR A 18 -3.90 15.03 0.95
CA THR A 18 -2.73 15.51 0.21
C THR A 18 -1.76 16.37 1.04
N PRO A 19 -2.20 17.39 1.82
CA PRO A 19 -1.27 18.24 2.56
C PRO A 19 -0.69 17.59 3.82
N VAL A 20 -1.31 16.54 4.36
CA VAL A 20 -0.96 15.98 5.69
C VAL A 20 0.48 15.45 5.70
N GLN A 21 0.86 14.69 4.68
CA GLN A 21 2.18 14.07 4.64
C GLN A 21 3.30 15.08 4.28
N PRO A 22 3.20 15.90 3.22
CA PRO A 22 4.24 16.87 2.90
C PRO A 22 4.43 17.91 4.01
N LEU A 23 3.35 18.51 4.50
CA LEU A 23 3.45 19.53 5.55
C LEU A 23 3.88 18.94 6.89
N GLY A 24 3.39 17.74 7.23
CA GLY A 24 3.77 17.05 8.47
C GLY A 24 5.26 16.70 8.50
N VAL A 25 5.79 16.17 7.39
CA VAL A 25 7.22 15.83 7.29
C VAL A 25 8.09 17.09 7.33
N SER A 26 7.75 18.14 6.58
CA SER A 26 8.48 19.41 6.61
C SER A 26 8.46 20.04 7.99
N TYR A 27 7.30 20.03 8.67
CA TYR A 27 7.20 20.56 10.03
C TYR A 27 8.11 19.82 11.01
N ILE A 28 8.15 18.49 10.96
CA ILE A 28 9.04 17.70 11.82
C ILE A 28 10.50 18.00 11.51
N ASP A 29 10.87 18.07 10.23
CA ASP A 29 12.25 18.30 9.82
C ASP A 29 12.78 19.68 10.23
N ASP A 30 11.93 20.71 10.16
CA ASP A 30 12.29 22.08 10.52
C ASP A 30 12.38 22.32 12.04
N HIS A 31 11.67 21.53 12.87
CA HIS A 31 11.53 21.77 14.32
C HIS A 31 12.29 20.77 15.19
N VAL A 32 12.70 19.64 14.63
CA VAL A 32 13.45 18.62 15.34
C VAL A 32 14.92 18.73 14.98
N ARG A 33 15.80 18.49 15.95
CA ARG A 33 17.25 18.42 15.70
C ARG A 33 17.52 17.44 14.54
N ARG A 34 18.41 17.80 13.61
CA ARG A 34 18.75 16.97 12.42
C ARG A 34 19.06 15.51 12.74
N LYS A 35 19.70 15.24 13.89
CA LYS A 35 20.00 13.87 14.35
C LYS A 35 18.76 13.06 14.71
N ASP A 36 17.72 13.72 15.20
CA ASP A 36 16.49 13.11 15.68
C ASP A 36 15.36 13.12 14.62
N SER A 37 15.39 14.03 13.64
CA SER A 37 14.37 14.20 12.59
C SER A 37 14.01 12.86 11.91
N SER A 38 15.02 12.07 11.51
CA SER A 38 14.82 10.78 10.84
C SER A 38 14.02 9.75 11.66
N LEU A 39 14.14 9.76 12.99
CA LEU A 39 13.36 8.88 13.86
C LEU A 39 11.89 9.31 13.93
N TYR A 40 11.63 10.62 14.07
CA TYR A 40 10.26 11.14 14.13
C TYR A 40 9.54 10.97 12.80
N ILE A 41 10.23 11.20 11.68
CA ILE A 41 9.72 10.90 10.34
C ILE A 41 9.44 9.40 10.20
N GLY A 42 10.33 8.53 10.70
CA GLY A 42 10.11 7.09 10.74
C GLY A 42 8.86 6.70 11.53
N ILE A 43 8.66 7.27 12.72
CA ILE A 43 7.45 7.06 13.54
C ILE A 43 6.19 7.50 12.78
N LEU A 44 6.22 8.67 12.12
CA LEU A 44 5.09 9.16 11.33
C LEU A 44 4.70 8.18 10.22
N PHE A 45 5.67 7.69 9.45
CA PHE A 45 5.41 6.71 8.39
C PHE A 45 4.97 5.33 8.93
N THR A 46 5.51 4.90 10.08
CA THR A 46 5.04 3.67 10.73
C THR A 46 3.56 3.78 11.13
N MET A 47 3.12 4.92 11.69
CA MET A 47 1.71 5.14 12.05
C MET A 47 0.80 5.16 10.82
N LEU A 48 1.29 5.66 9.68
CA LEU A 48 0.56 5.62 8.41
C LEU A 48 0.29 4.18 7.95
N VAL A 49 1.30 3.30 8.05
CA VAL A 49 1.17 1.88 7.66
C VAL A 49 0.35 1.07 8.66
N PHE A 50 0.33 1.48 9.93
CA PHE A 50 -0.53 0.88 10.94
C PHE A 50 -2.03 1.20 10.73
N GLY A 51 -2.34 2.35 10.12
CA GLY A 51 -3.70 2.80 9.83
C GLY A 51 -4.57 1.76 9.09
N PRO A 52 -4.11 1.16 7.97
CA PRO A 52 -4.81 0.07 7.29
C PRO A 52 -5.17 -1.12 8.19
N ALA A 53 -4.30 -1.55 9.11
CA ALA A 53 -4.63 -2.65 10.04
C ALA A 53 -5.82 -2.29 10.93
N CYS A 54 -5.80 -1.09 11.52
CA CYS A 54 -6.93 -0.58 12.29
C CYS A 54 -8.20 -0.48 11.44
N GLY A 55 -8.07 -0.05 10.18
CA GLY A 55 -9.17 0.03 9.22
C GLY A 55 -9.79 -1.34 8.91
N PHE A 56 -8.98 -2.38 8.69
CA PHE A 56 -9.48 -3.74 8.46
C PHE A 56 -10.19 -4.31 9.70
N ILE A 57 -9.65 -4.08 10.90
CA ILE A 57 -10.27 -4.53 12.15
C ILE A 57 -11.62 -3.82 12.35
N LEU A 58 -11.65 -2.49 12.18
CA LEU A 58 -12.87 -1.71 12.28
C LEU A 58 -13.90 -2.14 11.21
N GLY A 59 -13.46 -2.33 9.97
CA GLY A 59 -14.29 -2.82 8.88
C GLY A 59 -14.90 -4.20 9.19
N SER A 60 -14.09 -5.14 9.70
CA SER A 60 -14.55 -6.47 10.12
C SER A 60 -15.58 -6.42 11.26
N PHE A 61 -15.45 -5.46 12.17
CA PHE A 61 -16.45 -5.23 13.21
C PHE A 61 -17.74 -4.65 12.63
N CYS A 62 -17.64 -3.65 11.76
CA CYS A 62 -18.78 -3.02 11.10
C CYS A 62 -19.56 -4.01 10.21
N THR A 63 -18.88 -4.98 9.58
CA THR A 63 -19.57 -5.98 8.74
C THR A 63 -20.40 -6.98 9.52
N LYS A 64 -20.12 -7.18 10.82
CA LYS A 64 -20.94 -8.02 11.71
C LYS A 64 -22.25 -7.37 12.17
N ILE A 65 -22.44 -6.09 11.88
CA ILE A 65 -23.66 -5.34 12.21
C ILE A 65 -24.48 -5.21 10.93
N TYR A 66 -25.78 -5.51 10.99
CA TYR A 66 -26.66 -5.40 9.82
C TYR A 66 -26.75 -3.95 9.34
N VAL A 67 -26.79 -3.75 8.01
CA VAL A 67 -26.78 -2.41 7.39
C VAL A 67 -27.84 -1.46 7.94
N ASP A 68 -29.03 -1.99 8.24
CA ASP A 68 -30.18 -1.23 8.76
C ASP A 68 -30.47 -1.51 10.24
N ALA A 69 -29.48 -1.97 11.01
CA ALA A 69 -29.63 -2.25 12.44
C ALA A 69 -30.11 -1.04 13.27
N VAL A 70 -29.99 0.19 12.74
CA VAL A 70 -30.48 1.42 13.37
C VAL A 70 -31.98 1.63 13.14
N PHE A 71 -32.53 1.09 12.05
CA PHE A 71 -33.91 1.34 11.63
C PHE A 71 -34.82 0.11 11.81
N ILE A 72 -34.25 -1.09 11.91
CA ILE A 72 -34.97 -2.36 12.00
C ILE A 72 -34.51 -3.14 13.24
N ASP A 73 -35.46 -3.76 13.92
CA ASP A 73 -35.19 -4.64 15.06
C ASP A 73 -34.60 -5.96 14.57
N THR A 74 -33.28 -6.12 14.75
CA THR A 74 -32.50 -7.28 14.27
C THR A 74 -32.95 -8.61 14.88
N SER A 75 -33.73 -8.58 15.96
CA SER A 75 -34.35 -9.75 16.58
C SER A 75 -35.46 -10.39 15.73
N ASN A 76 -36.07 -9.65 14.80
CA ASN A 76 -37.11 -10.14 13.89
C ASN A 76 -36.55 -10.59 12.53
N LEU A 77 -35.24 -10.57 12.35
CA LEU A 77 -34.55 -10.97 11.13
C LEU A 77 -34.02 -12.40 11.27
N ASP A 78 -34.61 -13.36 10.56
CA ASP A 78 -34.11 -14.74 10.40
C ASP A 78 -32.86 -14.82 9.47
N ILE A 79 -31.98 -13.81 9.54
CA ILE A 79 -30.80 -13.71 8.69
C ILE A 79 -29.59 -13.56 9.59
N THR A 80 -28.69 -14.55 9.54
CA THR A 80 -27.42 -14.53 10.28
C THR A 80 -26.31 -13.88 9.43
N PRO A 81 -25.21 -13.43 10.05
CA PRO A 81 -24.04 -12.91 9.32
C PRO A 81 -23.41 -13.87 8.31
N ASP A 82 -23.72 -15.17 8.40
CA ASP A 82 -23.24 -16.22 7.51
C ASP A 82 -24.14 -16.39 6.26
N ASP A 83 -25.31 -15.76 6.23
CA ASP A 83 -26.21 -15.80 5.07
C ASP A 83 -25.69 -14.87 3.96
N PRO A 84 -25.66 -15.32 2.68
CA PRO A 84 -25.22 -14.49 1.55
C PRO A 84 -26.04 -13.21 1.34
N ARG A 85 -27.23 -13.08 1.96
CA ARG A 85 -28.05 -11.87 1.94
C ARG A 85 -27.63 -10.83 2.99
N TRP A 86 -26.71 -11.17 3.89
CA TRP A 86 -26.23 -10.27 4.91
C TRP A 86 -25.37 -9.16 4.31
N ILE A 87 -25.85 -7.93 4.44
CA ILE A 87 -25.09 -6.73 4.08
C ILE A 87 -24.71 -6.05 5.39
N GLY A 88 -23.41 -6.04 5.66
CA GLY A 88 -22.86 -5.37 6.84
C GLY A 88 -22.94 -3.85 6.75
N ALA A 89 -22.88 -3.17 7.90
CA ALA A 89 -22.93 -1.72 8.03
C ALA A 89 -21.64 -1.02 7.52
N TRP A 90 -21.41 -1.07 6.21
CA TRP A 90 -20.22 -0.55 5.53
C TRP A 90 -20.00 0.95 5.74
N TRP A 91 -21.07 1.72 6.00
CA TRP A 91 -21.01 3.16 6.25
C TRP A 91 -20.49 3.52 7.65
N GLY A 92 -20.62 2.62 8.63
CA GLY A 92 -20.32 2.90 10.04
C GLY A 92 -18.85 3.29 10.27
N GLY A 93 -17.93 2.61 9.60
CA GLY A 93 -16.50 2.92 9.68
C GLY A 93 -16.17 4.33 9.19
N PHE A 94 -16.82 4.80 8.12
CA PHE A 94 -16.60 6.15 7.59
C PHE A 94 -17.06 7.24 8.56
N LEU A 95 -18.19 7.04 9.24
CA LEU A 95 -18.69 8.01 10.23
C LEU A 95 -17.77 8.07 11.45
N LEU A 96 -17.31 6.92 11.95
CA LEU A 96 -16.40 6.88 13.09
C LEU A 96 -15.06 7.55 12.76
N CYS A 97 -14.43 7.15 11.65
CA CYS A 97 -13.18 7.76 11.20
C CYS A 97 -13.33 9.27 10.92
N GLY A 98 -14.44 9.68 10.30
CA GLY A 98 -14.76 11.09 10.06
C GLY A 98 -14.89 11.89 11.35
N ALA A 99 -15.56 11.35 12.36
CA ALA A 99 -15.68 11.98 13.68
C ALA A 99 -14.31 12.11 14.37
N LEU A 100 -13.49 11.06 14.36
CA LEU A 100 -12.14 11.09 14.93
C LEU A 100 -11.24 12.12 14.24
N LEU A 101 -11.29 12.18 12.91
CA LEU A 101 -10.57 13.19 12.13
C LEU A 101 -11.05 14.60 12.46
N PHE A 102 -12.36 14.81 12.56
CA PHE A 102 -12.92 16.10 12.98
C PHE A 102 -12.39 16.54 14.35
N PHE A 103 -12.43 15.67 15.36
CA PHE A 103 -11.87 15.99 16.68
C PHE A 103 -10.36 16.25 16.63
N SER A 104 -9.59 15.48 15.85
CA SER A 104 -8.15 15.74 15.69
C SER A 104 -7.86 17.11 15.06
N SER A 105 -8.69 17.54 14.10
CA SER A 105 -8.54 18.86 13.46
C SER A 105 -8.75 20.02 14.44
N VAL A 106 -9.58 19.83 15.46
CA VAL A 106 -9.78 20.83 16.52
C VAL A 106 -8.46 21.13 17.23
N TRP A 107 -7.66 20.10 17.51
CA TRP A 107 -6.34 20.26 18.13
C TRP A 107 -5.33 20.95 17.23
N MET A 108 -5.45 20.82 15.89
CA MET A 108 -4.56 21.49 14.95
C MET A 108 -4.73 23.01 14.95
N PHE A 109 -5.90 23.55 15.35
CA PHE A 109 -6.06 25.01 15.51
C PHE A 109 -5.22 25.60 16.65
N GLY A 110 -4.65 24.76 17.53
CA GLY A 110 -3.72 25.19 18.56
C GLY A 110 -2.30 25.51 18.06
N PHE A 111 -1.98 25.23 16.79
CA PHE A 111 -0.67 25.53 16.22
C PHE A 111 -0.51 27.04 15.93
N PRO A 112 0.67 27.62 16.19
CA PRO A 112 0.93 29.03 15.94
C PRO A 112 0.85 29.35 14.43
N GLN A 113 0.30 30.53 14.09
CA GLN A 113 0.13 30.98 12.69
C GLN A 113 1.45 31.19 11.93
N SER A 114 2.54 31.42 12.65
CA SER A 114 3.87 31.60 12.07
C SER A 114 4.91 30.99 12.97
N LEU A 115 5.83 30.24 12.38
CA LEU A 115 6.97 29.66 13.09
C LEU A 115 8.14 30.65 12.97
N PRO A 116 8.82 30.99 14.08
CA PRO A 116 9.98 31.86 14.01
C PRO A 116 11.07 31.21 13.16
N PRO A 117 11.69 31.94 12.20
CA PRO A 117 12.72 31.36 11.34
C PRO A 117 13.91 30.91 12.19
N HIS A 118 14.20 29.60 12.16
CA HIS A 118 15.36 29.06 12.85
C HIS A 118 16.60 29.28 11.98
N SER A 119 17.45 30.22 12.39
CA SER A 119 18.75 30.49 11.74
C SER A 119 19.77 29.43 12.16
N ASP A 120 19.66 28.23 11.58
CA ASP A 120 20.67 27.19 11.77
C ASP A 120 21.76 27.36 10.70
N PRO A 121 23.04 27.64 11.06
CA PRO A 121 24.11 27.93 10.10
C PRO A 121 24.44 26.76 9.15
N ALA A 122 23.94 25.55 9.45
CA ALA A 122 24.03 24.40 8.56
C ALA A 122 23.02 24.48 7.38
N LEU A 123 21.91 25.21 7.52
CA LEU A 123 20.90 25.40 6.47
C LEU A 123 21.43 26.31 5.34
N GLU A 124 22.25 27.31 5.69
CA GLU A 124 22.95 28.15 4.72
C GLU A 124 23.88 27.33 3.80
N SER A 125 24.51 26.27 4.32
CA SER A 125 25.41 25.41 3.54
C SER A 125 24.68 24.53 2.51
N GLU A 126 23.43 24.14 2.78
CA GLU A 126 22.59 23.40 1.83
C GLU A 126 21.92 24.34 0.81
N GLN A 127 21.59 25.56 1.22
CA GLN A 127 21.18 26.62 0.29
C GLN A 127 22.30 27.04 -0.66
N ALA A 128 23.57 26.87 -0.29
CA ALA A 128 24.71 27.04 -1.20
C ALA A 128 24.88 25.90 -2.23
N MET A 129 24.24 24.74 -2.02
CA MET A 129 24.23 23.60 -2.97
C MET A 129 23.08 23.67 -3.98
N LEU A 130 22.06 24.49 -3.70
CA LEU A 130 21.12 24.96 -4.71
C LEU A 130 21.79 26.09 -5.49
N PRO A 131 21.65 26.17 -6.83
CA PRO A 131 22.29 27.25 -7.58
C PRO A 131 21.88 28.61 -7.00
N GLU A 132 22.87 29.40 -6.55
CA GLU A 132 22.73 30.85 -6.38
C GLU A 132 22.34 31.44 -7.74
N ARG A 133 21.06 31.43 -8.06
CA ARG A 133 20.52 32.06 -9.26
C ARG A 133 19.29 32.85 -8.89
N GLU A 134 19.55 34.11 -8.56
CA GLU A 134 18.81 35.24 -9.14
C GLU A 134 17.29 35.08 -9.02
N TYR A 135 16.81 34.82 -7.80
CA TYR A 135 15.61 35.53 -7.40
C TYR A 135 16.08 36.96 -7.14
N GLU A 136 15.55 37.94 -7.87
CA GLU A 136 15.70 39.35 -7.49
C GLU A 136 15.22 39.49 -6.04
N ARG A 137 16.13 39.34 -5.09
CA ARG A 137 16.06 40.06 -3.83
C ARG A 137 16.43 41.48 -4.25
N PRO A 138 15.54 42.48 -4.17
CA PRO A 138 15.91 43.85 -4.48
C PRO A 138 17.13 44.19 -3.64
N LYS A 139 18.25 44.52 -4.28
CA LYS A 139 19.40 45.11 -3.60
C LYS A 139 18.89 46.30 -2.80
N PRO A 140 19.20 46.45 -1.50
CA PRO A 140 18.94 47.69 -0.80
C PRO A 140 19.96 48.70 -1.34
N SER A 141 19.57 49.45 -2.38
CA SER A 141 20.17 50.74 -2.61
C SER A 141 19.53 51.69 -1.61
N ASN A 142 20.38 52.17 -0.71
CA ASN A 142 20.17 53.25 0.26
C ASN A 142 19.60 52.83 1.61
N GLY A 143 20.44 53.03 2.63
CA GLY A 143 20.18 52.72 4.02
C GLY A 143 19.06 53.57 4.62
N VAL A 144 17.86 53.01 4.63
CA VAL A 144 16.78 53.47 5.50
C VAL A 144 16.28 52.27 6.29
N LEU A 145 16.51 52.32 7.60
CA LEU A 145 15.99 51.41 8.61
C LEU A 145 14.45 51.38 8.53
N ARG A 146 13.85 50.29 8.03
CA ARG A 146 12.39 50.09 8.10
C ARG A 146 12.05 49.24 9.33
N HIS A 147 11.21 49.82 10.18
CA HIS A 147 10.53 49.23 11.33
C HIS A 147 9.62 48.04 10.89
N PRO A 148 9.32 47.06 11.76
CA PRO A 148 8.75 45.76 11.37
C PRO A 148 7.20 45.74 11.30
N LEU A 149 6.58 46.69 10.59
CA LEU A 149 5.12 46.78 10.46
C LEU A 149 4.69 47.03 9.01
N GLU A 150 4.88 46.05 8.12
CA GLU A 150 4.06 45.90 6.92
C GLU A 150 3.82 44.39 6.67
N PRO A 151 2.55 43.93 6.56
CA PRO A 151 2.27 42.57 6.15
C PRO A 151 2.51 42.49 4.64
N ASP A 152 3.51 41.72 4.21
CA ASP A 152 3.73 41.44 2.79
C ASP A 152 2.52 40.70 2.22
N SER A 153 1.61 41.49 1.66
CA SER A 153 0.40 41.06 1.00
C SER A 153 0.74 40.30 -0.28
N SER A 154 0.48 39.00 -0.25
CA SER A 154 0.14 38.15 -1.39
C SER A 154 1.07 38.26 -2.61
N ALA A 155 2.17 37.50 -2.58
CA ALA A 155 2.62 36.87 -3.82
C ALA A 155 1.44 36.04 -4.35
N SER A 156 0.85 36.47 -5.47
CA SER A 156 -0.33 35.82 -6.07
C SER A 156 -0.07 34.33 -6.23
N CYS A 157 -1.03 33.48 -5.83
CA CYS A 157 -0.98 32.02 -5.97
C CYS A 157 -0.51 31.60 -7.38
N PHE A 158 -0.88 32.36 -8.41
CA PHE A 158 -0.45 32.17 -9.79
C PHE A 158 1.06 32.33 -10.01
N GLN A 159 1.71 33.22 -9.27
CA GLN A 159 3.14 33.47 -9.35
C GLN A 159 3.94 32.35 -8.70
N GLN A 160 3.47 31.80 -7.57
CA GLN A 160 4.02 30.56 -6.99
C GLN A 160 3.80 29.36 -7.91
N LEU A 161 2.62 29.23 -8.54
CA LEU A 161 2.30 28.12 -9.45
C LEU A 161 3.20 28.12 -10.70
N ARG A 162 3.63 29.30 -11.18
CA ARG A 162 4.53 29.44 -12.33
C ARG A 162 5.97 29.00 -12.02
N VAL A 163 6.36 29.01 -10.74
CA VAL A 163 7.70 28.58 -10.30
C VAL A 163 7.80 27.06 -10.22
N ILE A 164 6.69 26.36 -9.90
CA ILE A 164 6.62 24.89 -9.79
C ILE A 164 7.20 24.18 -11.02
N PRO A 165 6.73 24.39 -12.27
CA PRO A 165 7.24 23.64 -13.42
C PRO A 165 8.74 23.91 -13.68
N LYS A 166 9.24 25.10 -13.36
CA LYS A 166 10.66 25.45 -13.50
C LYS A 166 11.51 24.69 -12.48
N VAL A 167 11.08 24.63 -11.23
CA VAL A 167 11.76 23.90 -10.15
C VAL A 167 11.67 22.38 -10.38
N THR A 168 10.49 21.87 -10.75
CA THR A 168 10.31 20.45 -11.10
C THR A 168 11.22 20.03 -12.25
N LYS A 169 11.31 20.85 -13.32
CA LYS A 169 12.24 20.58 -14.43
C LYS A 169 13.70 20.55 -13.96
N HIS A 170 14.09 21.47 -13.09
CA HIS A 170 15.45 21.51 -12.55
C HIS A 170 15.77 20.28 -11.69
N LEU A 171 14.86 19.89 -10.79
CA LEU A 171 14.99 18.68 -9.96
C LEU A 171 15.10 17.42 -10.81
N LEU A 172 14.22 17.26 -11.82
CA LEU A 172 14.24 16.11 -12.73
C LEU A 172 15.47 16.10 -13.68
N SER A 173 16.13 17.24 -13.86
CA SER A 173 17.40 17.31 -14.61
C SER A 173 18.59 16.81 -13.78
N ASN A 174 18.45 16.68 -12.45
CA ASN A 174 19.48 16.10 -11.60
C ASN A 174 19.41 14.55 -11.66
N PRO A 175 20.42 13.88 -12.23
CA PRO A 175 20.36 12.43 -12.45
C PRO A 175 20.26 11.63 -11.14
N VAL A 176 20.86 12.11 -10.05
CA VAL A 176 20.80 11.41 -8.75
C VAL A 176 19.38 11.46 -8.19
N PHE A 177 18.75 12.63 -8.22
CA PHE A 177 17.37 12.79 -7.76
C PHE A 177 16.41 11.95 -8.60
N THR A 178 16.54 12.00 -9.93
CA THR A 178 15.69 11.23 -10.84
C THR A 178 15.81 9.72 -10.63
N CYS A 179 17.03 9.20 -10.42
CA CYS A 179 17.22 7.78 -10.10
C CYS A 179 16.58 7.38 -8.77
N ILE A 180 16.69 8.22 -7.73
CA ILE A 180 16.07 7.95 -6.41
C ILE A 180 14.54 7.94 -6.53
N ILE A 181 13.95 8.91 -7.23
CA ILE A 181 12.50 8.96 -7.45
C ILE A 181 12.03 7.77 -8.26
N LEU A 182 12.74 7.39 -9.32
CA LEU A 182 12.39 6.21 -10.12
C LEU A 182 12.43 4.94 -9.27
N ALA A 183 13.46 4.76 -8.43
CA ALA A 183 13.55 3.64 -7.50
C ALA A 183 12.36 3.61 -6.52
N ALA A 184 12.05 4.75 -5.89
CA ALA A 184 10.90 4.86 -4.98
C ALA A 184 9.57 4.55 -5.67
N CYS A 185 9.37 5.01 -6.92
CA CYS A 185 8.18 4.68 -7.71
C CYS A 185 8.06 3.18 -7.97
N MET A 186 9.17 2.50 -8.29
CA MET A 186 9.18 1.05 -8.50
C MET A 186 8.89 0.29 -7.21
N GLU A 187 9.46 0.70 -6.08
CA GLU A 187 9.16 0.12 -4.76
C GLU A 187 7.67 0.26 -4.41
N ILE A 188 7.09 1.45 -4.59
CA ILE A 188 5.67 1.70 -4.33
C ILE A 188 4.78 0.87 -5.27
N ALA A 189 5.15 0.74 -6.55
CA ALA A 189 4.42 -0.08 -7.51
C ALA A 189 4.41 -1.56 -7.10
N VAL A 190 5.53 -2.09 -6.63
CA VAL A 190 5.63 -3.46 -6.09
C VAL A 190 4.70 -3.62 -4.89
N VAL A 191 4.76 -2.71 -3.91
CA VAL A 191 3.89 -2.75 -2.72
C VAL A 191 2.41 -2.70 -3.11
N ALA A 192 2.04 -1.82 -4.05
CA ALA A 192 0.67 -1.70 -4.54
C ALA A 192 0.19 -2.99 -5.25
N GLY A 193 1.07 -3.61 -6.05
CA GLY A 193 0.79 -4.89 -6.70
C GLY A 193 0.55 -6.02 -5.69
N PHE A 194 1.44 -6.17 -4.70
CA PHE A 194 1.26 -7.15 -3.63
C PHE A 194 -0.01 -6.89 -2.82
N ALA A 195 -0.28 -5.64 -2.44
CA ALA A 195 -1.49 -5.30 -1.68
C ALA A 195 -2.78 -5.65 -2.44
N ALA A 196 -2.82 -5.46 -3.76
CA ALA A 196 -4.00 -5.71 -4.57
C ALA A 196 -4.23 -7.19 -4.92
N PHE A 197 -3.15 -7.95 -5.14
CA PHE A 197 -3.24 -9.29 -5.73
C PHE A 197 -2.80 -10.43 -4.83
N LEU A 198 -1.99 -10.18 -3.78
CA LEU A 198 -1.44 -11.26 -2.97
C LEU A 198 -2.52 -12.04 -2.21
N GLY A 199 -3.52 -11.35 -1.65
CA GLY A 199 -4.65 -12.01 -0.99
C GLY A 199 -5.41 -12.95 -1.94
N LYS A 200 -5.73 -12.47 -3.14
CA LYS A 200 -6.39 -13.28 -4.19
C LYS A 200 -5.52 -14.44 -4.65
N TYR A 201 -4.21 -14.22 -4.78
CA TYR A 201 -3.28 -15.28 -5.10
C TYR A 201 -3.30 -16.37 -4.03
N LEU A 202 -3.28 -16.01 -2.74
CA LEU A 202 -3.36 -16.97 -1.64
C LEU A 202 -4.69 -17.72 -1.61
N GLU A 203 -5.80 -17.03 -1.87
CA GLU A 203 -7.14 -17.65 -1.97
C GLU A 203 -7.19 -18.67 -3.12
N GLN A 204 -6.73 -18.30 -4.31
CA GLN A 204 -6.85 -19.14 -5.51
C GLN A 204 -5.81 -20.26 -5.55
N GLN A 205 -4.56 -19.97 -5.18
CA GLN A 205 -3.45 -20.92 -5.28
C GLN A 205 -3.43 -21.93 -4.13
N PHE A 206 -3.76 -21.50 -2.92
CA PHE A 206 -3.70 -22.34 -1.71
C PHE A 206 -5.09 -22.72 -1.18
N ASN A 207 -6.15 -22.40 -1.92
CA ASN A 207 -7.55 -22.63 -1.55
C ASN A 207 -7.88 -22.13 -0.13
N LEU A 208 -7.27 -21.00 0.26
CA LEU A 208 -7.50 -20.39 1.55
C LEU A 208 -8.80 -19.60 1.52
N THR A 209 -9.56 -19.65 2.61
CA THR A 209 -10.72 -18.75 2.80
C THR A 209 -10.27 -17.29 2.73
N THR A 210 -11.13 -16.41 2.24
CA THR A 210 -10.87 -14.96 2.20
C THR A 210 -10.47 -14.40 3.57
N SER A 211 -11.03 -14.92 4.67
CA SER A 211 -10.66 -14.50 6.02
C SER A 211 -9.25 -14.94 6.40
N SER A 212 -8.87 -16.20 6.16
CA SER A 212 -7.55 -16.71 6.55
C SER A 212 -6.43 -16.09 5.69
N ALA A 213 -6.65 -15.90 4.39
CA ALA A 213 -5.70 -15.24 3.50
C ALA A 213 -5.44 -13.77 3.90
N ASN A 214 -6.52 -13.01 4.15
CA ASN A 214 -6.39 -11.62 4.59
C ASN A 214 -5.82 -11.48 6.01
N GLN A 215 -6.10 -12.42 6.91
CA GLN A 215 -5.47 -12.48 8.23
C GLN A 215 -3.98 -12.75 8.14
N LEU A 216 -3.55 -13.70 7.29
CA LEU A 216 -2.13 -13.98 7.07
C LEU A 216 -1.40 -12.74 6.56
N LEU A 217 -1.97 -12.07 5.55
CA LEU A 217 -1.43 -10.82 5.02
C LEU A 217 -1.38 -9.73 6.09
N GLY A 218 -2.47 -9.51 6.83
CA GLY A 218 -2.57 -8.48 7.86
C GLY A 218 -1.62 -8.69 9.04
N MET A 219 -1.45 -9.94 9.50
CA MET A 219 -0.60 -10.27 10.65
C MET A 219 0.88 -10.35 10.30
N THR A 220 1.24 -10.65 9.06
CA THR A 220 2.64 -10.77 8.65
C THR A 220 3.15 -9.52 7.96
N ALA A 221 2.47 -9.02 6.93
CA ALA A 221 2.99 -7.94 6.10
C ALA A 221 2.96 -6.59 6.83
N ILE A 222 1.88 -6.28 7.56
CA ILE A 222 1.75 -4.97 8.21
C ILE A 222 2.77 -4.79 9.34
N PRO A 223 2.95 -5.75 10.27
CA PRO A 223 3.97 -5.63 11.30
C PRO A 223 5.39 -5.60 10.74
N CYS A 224 5.69 -6.42 9.72
CA CYS A 224 6.99 -6.40 9.05
C CYS A 224 7.29 -5.03 8.41
N ALA A 225 6.30 -4.43 7.73
CA ALA A 225 6.45 -3.09 7.15
C ALA A 225 6.64 -2.02 8.24
N CYS A 226 5.85 -2.08 9.31
CA CYS A 226 5.97 -1.15 10.45
C CYS A 226 7.37 -1.24 11.10
N LEU A 227 7.86 -2.46 11.33
CA LEU A 227 9.18 -2.71 11.88
C LEU A 227 10.29 -2.22 10.95
N GLY A 228 10.18 -2.49 9.64
CA GLY A 228 11.17 -2.04 8.65
C GLY A 228 11.30 -0.53 8.59
N ILE A 229 10.18 0.20 8.54
CA ILE A 229 10.16 1.67 8.51
C ILE A 229 10.74 2.25 9.81
N PHE A 230 10.29 1.73 10.96
CA PHE A 230 10.75 2.19 12.27
C PHE A 230 12.24 1.94 12.47
N LEU A 231 12.71 0.73 12.14
CA LEU A 231 14.13 0.36 12.21
C LEU A 231 14.96 1.19 11.22
N GLY A 232 14.46 1.49 10.03
CA GLY A 232 15.11 2.36 9.07
C GLY A 232 15.37 3.75 9.64
N GLY A 233 14.34 4.39 10.20
CA GLY A 233 14.49 5.69 10.87
C GLY A 233 15.43 5.63 12.08
N LEU A 234 15.32 4.58 12.89
CA LEU A 234 16.20 4.35 14.04
C LEU A 234 17.67 4.16 13.63
N LEU A 235 17.93 3.42 12.56
CA LEU A 235 19.30 3.13 12.10
C LEU A 235 19.97 4.38 11.56
N VAL A 236 19.26 5.19 10.77
CA VAL A 236 19.77 6.49 10.28
C VAL A 236 20.13 7.41 11.44
N LYS A 237 19.27 7.50 12.47
CA LYS A 237 19.54 8.27 13.70
C LYS A 237 20.74 7.72 14.48
N LYS A 238 20.79 6.41 14.74
CA LYS A 238 21.81 5.77 15.59
C LYS A 238 23.19 5.82 14.95
N LEU A 239 23.27 5.63 13.64
CA LEU A 239 24.52 5.69 12.88
C LEU A 239 24.89 7.13 12.48
N SER A 240 24.02 8.11 12.72
CA SER A 240 24.20 9.51 12.30
C SER A 240 24.63 9.63 10.84
N LEU A 241 23.94 8.88 9.96
CA LEU A 241 24.31 8.81 8.55
C LEU A 241 24.09 10.16 7.87
N SER A 242 25.07 10.60 7.09
CA SER A 242 24.89 11.67 6.12
C SER A 242 23.96 11.21 4.98
N ALA A 243 23.45 12.12 4.16
CA ALA A 243 22.59 11.79 3.01
C ALA A 243 23.22 10.71 2.10
N LEU A 244 24.53 10.80 1.85
CA LEU A 244 25.25 9.80 1.07
C LEU A 244 25.34 8.44 1.79
N GLY A 245 25.50 8.45 3.12
CA GLY A 245 25.47 7.25 3.95
C GLY A 245 24.10 6.56 3.92
N ALA A 246 23.02 7.33 4.00
CA ALA A 246 21.65 6.83 3.92
C ALA A 246 21.36 6.22 2.53
N ILE A 247 21.78 6.88 1.45
CA ILE A 247 21.63 6.33 0.08
C ILE A 247 22.42 5.03 -0.08
N ARG A 248 23.66 4.94 0.41
CA ARG A 248 24.46 3.70 0.38
C ARG A 248 23.81 2.56 1.14
N MET A 249 23.25 2.85 2.31
CA MET A 249 22.50 1.89 3.09
C MET A 249 21.25 1.41 2.34
N ALA A 250 20.47 2.33 1.77
CA ALA A 250 19.28 1.99 0.99
C ALA A 250 19.61 1.11 -0.24
N MET A 251 20.71 1.41 -0.94
CA MET A 251 21.20 0.58 -2.04
C MET A 251 21.59 -0.83 -1.57
N LEU A 252 22.29 -0.96 -0.44
CA LEU A 252 22.64 -2.27 0.14
C LEU A 252 21.39 -3.08 0.51
N VAL A 253 20.40 -2.45 1.16
CA VAL A 253 19.15 -3.11 1.54
C VAL A 253 18.37 -3.57 0.31
N ASN A 254 18.29 -2.73 -0.74
CA ASN A 254 17.65 -3.10 -2.00
C ASN A 254 18.36 -4.26 -2.71
N LEU A 255 19.70 -4.29 -2.70
CA LEU A 255 20.47 -5.38 -3.28
C LEU A 255 20.22 -6.70 -2.54
N VAL A 256 20.22 -6.67 -1.21
CA VAL A 256 19.90 -7.83 -0.37
C VAL A 256 18.47 -8.29 -0.61
N SER A 257 17.50 -7.37 -0.66
CA SER A 257 16.09 -7.69 -0.96
C SER A 257 15.95 -8.36 -2.32
N THR A 258 16.64 -7.87 -3.34
CA THR A 258 16.63 -8.46 -4.69
C THR A 258 17.19 -9.89 -4.67
N ALA A 259 18.30 -10.11 -3.96
CA ALA A 259 18.88 -11.45 -3.80
C ALA A 259 17.92 -12.41 -3.08
N CYS A 260 17.18 -11.94 -2.06
CA CYS A 260 16.15 -12.73 -1.40
C CYS A 260 14.99 -13.08 -2.34
N TYR A 261 14.50 -12.13 -3.15
CA TYR A 261 13.45 -12.42 -4.13
C TYR A 261 13.89 -13.41 -5.20
N VAL A 262 15.13 -13.32 -5.68
CA VAL A 262 15.69 -14.31 -6.61
C VAL A 262 15.77 -15.70 -5.97
N SER A 263 16.03 -15.77 -4.66
CA SER A 263 16.07 -17.04 -3.93
C SER A 263 14.71 -17.75 -3.90
N PHE A 264 13.59 -17.02 -3.90
CA PHE A 264 12.26 -17.61 -3.99
C PHE A 264 11.97 -18.31 -5.33
N LEU A 265 12.70 -18.01 -6.40
CA LEU A 265 12.59 -18.77 -7.65
C LEU A 265 13.14 -20.20 -7.52
N PHE A 266 14.04 -20.43 -6.55
CA PHE A 266 14.66 -21.73 -6.31
C PHE A 266 14.03 -22.47 -5.12
N LEU A 267 13.50 -21.73 -4.14
CA LEU A 267 12.80 -22.26 -2.97
C LEU A 267 11.30 -22.41 -3.27
N GLY A 268 10.96 -23.44 -4.05
CA GLY A 268 9.58 -23.84 -4.32
C GLY A 268 9.09 -24.96 -3.40
N CYS A 269 7.78 -25.05 -3.21
CA CYS A 269 7.12 -26.27 -2.75
C CYS A 269 6.58 -27.04 -3.95
N ASP A 270 6.43 -28.35 -3.81
CA ASP A 270 5.76 -29.16 -4.83
C ASP A 270 4.34 -28.61 -5.05
N THR A 271 4.03 -28.32 -6.31
CA THR A 271 2.67 -27.95 -6.71
C THR A 271 1.77 -29.18 -6.56
N GLY A 272 0.53 -28.98 -6.11
CA GLY A 272 -0.41 -30.10 -5.92
C GLY A 272 -0.58 -30.95 -7.19
N PRO A 273 -0.91 -32.25 -7.06
CA PRO A 273 -1.05 -33.15 -8.20
C PRO A 273 -2.26 -32.72 -9.06
N VAL A 274 -1.99 -32.36 -10.31
CA VAL A 274 -2.97 -32.00 -11.34
C VAL A 274 -2.87 -33.02 -12.46
N ALA A 275 -3.98 -33.70 -12.75
CA ALA A 275 -4.05 -34.74 -13.76
C ALA A 275 -3.74 -34.18 -15.16
N GLY A 276 -2.76 -34.79 -15.84
CA GLY A 276 -2.30 -34.40 -17.18
C GLY A 276 -1.37 -33.18 -17.22
N VAL A 277 -1.01 -32.59 -16.06
CA VAL A 277 -0.12 -31.42 -15.98
C VAL A 277 1.08 -31.68 -15.06
N THR A 278 0.84 -32.21 -13.86
CA THR A 278 1.93 -32.57 -12.93
C THR A 278 1.99 -34.08 -12.68
N VAL A 279 0.88 -34.80 -12.84
CA VAL A 279 0.81 -36.26 -12.73
C VAL A 279 0.03 -36.87 -13.91
N PRO A 280 0.41 -38.06 -14.43
CA PRO A 280 -0.33 -38.73 -15.49
C PRO A 280 -1.69 -39.24 -15.01
N TYR A 281 -2.65 -39.39 -15.93
CA TYR A 281 -3.94 -40.01 -15.64
C TYR A 281 -3.77 -41.52 -15.36
N GLY A 282 -4.33 -41.98 -14.24
CA GLY A 282 -4.24 -43.38 -13.79
C GLY A 282 -2.98 -43.69 -12.99
N ASN A 283 -2.97 -44.82 -12.29
CA ASN A 283 -1.92 -45.24 -11.36
C ASN A 283 -0.63 -45.73 -12.07
N ILE A 284 -0.33 -45.19 -13.26
CA ILE A 284 0.77 -45.60 -14.12
C ILE A 284 1.88 -44.55 -14.02
N SER A 285 2.59 -44.58 -12.90
CA SER A 285 3.80 -43.80 -12.67
C SER A 285 4.99 -44.42 -13.41
N SER A 286 4.94 -44.46 -14.75
CA SER A 286 6.11 -44.76 -15.57
C SER A 286 6.91 -43.47 -15.82
N PRO A 287 8.21 -43.42 -15.53
CA PRO A 287 9.00 -42.22 -15.75
C PRO A 287 9.06 -41.91 -17.25
N GLY A 288 8.40 -40.82 -17.68
CA GLY A 288 8.38 -40.38 -19.08
C GLY A 288 7.05 -40.53 -19.82
N SER A 289 5.93 -40.83 -19.13
CA SER A 289 4.61 -40.69 -19.76
C SER A 289 4.32 -39.23 -20.12
N ALA A 290 3.85 -39.01 -21.34
CA ALA A 290 3.46 -37.68 -21.80
C ALA A 290 2.33 -37.15 -20.91
N LEU A 291 2.54 -35.97 -20.32
CA LEU A 291 1.54 -35.24 -19.57
C LEU A 291 0.53 -34.67 -20.57
N ASP A 292 -0.57 -35.38 -20.74
CA ASP A 292 -1.68 -34.98 -21.62
C ASP A 292 -2.93 -34.75 -20.76
N PRO A 293 -3.61 -33.60 -20.87
CA PRO A 293 -4.91 -33.39 -20.25
C PRO A 293 -5.97 -34.41 -20.71
N TYR A 294 -5.79 -35.06 -21.87
CA TYR A 294 -6.69 -36.10 -22.37
C TYR A 294 -6.23 -37.51 -21.99
N SER A 295 -7.17 -38.30 -21.48
CA SER A 295 -7.01 -39.71 -21.11
C SER A 295 -8.16 -40.55 -21.62
N SER A 296 -8.07 -41.87 -21.52
CA SER A 296 -9.18 -42.77 -21.89
C SER A 296 -10.49 -42.47 -21.16
N CYS A 297 -10.42 -41.84 -19.97
CA CYS A 297 -11.58 -41.46 -19.16
C CYS A 297 -12.38 -40.29 -19.78
N ASN A 298 -11.69 -39.31 -20.35
CA ASN A 298 -12.30 -38.05 -20.82
C ASN A 298 -12.25 -37.87 -22.35
N LYS A 299 -11.63 -38.80 -23.09
CA LYS A 299 -11.48 -38.74 -24.56
C LYS A 299 -12.82 -38.69 -25.30
N ASN A 300 -13.87 -39.28 -24.73
CA ASN A 300 -15.22 -39.31 -25.32
C ASN A 300 -16.13 -38.20 -24.79
N CYS A 301 -15.59 -37.26 -24.01
CA CYS A 301 -16.37 -36.22 -23.33
C CYS A 301 -16.40 -34.87 -24.05
N GLU A 302 -15.57 -34.69 -25.10
CA GLU A 302 -15.41 -33.39 -25.78
C GLU A 302 -15.08 -32.23 -24.81
N CYS A 303 -14.22 -32.49 -23.82
CA CYS A 303 -13.84 -31.46 -22.83
C CYS A 303 -13.06 -30.31 -23.48
N GLN A 304 -13.42 -29.07 -23.11
CA GLN A 304 -12.71 -27.87 -23.54
C GLN A 304 -11.67 -27.46 -22.50
N THR A 305 -10.46 -27.15 -22.96
CA THR A 305 -9.35 -26.64 -22.12
C THR A 305 -9.46 -25.15 -21.82
N ASP A 306 -10.41 -24.44 -22.45
CA ASP A 306 -10.53 -22.98 -22.37
C ASP A 306 -11.11 -22.50 -21.03
N SER A 307 -11.80 -23.38 -20.30
CA SER A 307 -12.37 -23.09 -18.97
C SER A 307 -11.69 -23.91 -17.88
N PHE A 308 -11.06 -23.23 -16.92
CA PHE A 308 -10.44 -23.85 -15.74
C PHE A 308 -11.39 -23.76 -14.54
N THR A 309 -11.98 -24.89 -14.15
CA THR A 309 -12.86 -25.01 -12.97
C THR A 309 -12.42 -26.22 -12.15
N PRO A 310 -11.31 -26.11 -11.41
CA PRO A 310 -10.64 -27.27 -10.85
C PRO A 310 -11.54 -28.03 -9.87
N VAL A 311 -11.55 -29.36 -9.99
CA VAL A 311 -12.26 -30.24 -9.05
C VAL A 311 -11.28 -31.20 -8.40
N CYS A 312 -11.42 -31.42 -7.09
CA CYS A 312 -10.63 -32.41 -6.37
C CYS A 312 -11.32 -33.78 -6.47
N GLY A 313 -10.62 -34.78 -7.00
CA GLY A 313 -11.10 -36.16 -7.01
C GLY A 313 -10.91 -36.83 -5.65
N ALA A 314 -11.66 -37.92 -5.40
CA ALA A 314 -11.52 -38.73 -4.19
C ALA A 314 -10.14 -39.43 -4.07
N ASP A 315 -9.40 -39.48 -5.18
CA ASP A 315 -8.00 -39.92 -5.28
C ASP A 315 -6.99 -38.86 -4.81
N GLY A 316 -7.44 -37.66 -4.44
CA GLY A 316 -6.58 -36.55 -4.02
C GLY A 316 -5.88 -35.83 -5.17
N ILE A 317 -6.28 -36.08 -6.41
CA ILE A 317 -5.75 -35.43 -7.61
C ILE A 317 -6.73 -34.35 -8.07
N THR A 318 -6.21 -33.19 -8.48
CA THR A 318 -7.01 -32.10 -9.02
C THR A 318 -7.15 -32.25 -10.54
N TYR A 319 -8.38 -32.12 -11.05
CA TYR A 319 -8.69 -32.18 -12.48
C TYR A 319 -9.04 -30.78 -13.00
N LEU A 320 -8.69 -30.46 -14.26
CA LEU A 320 -8.93 -29.14 -14.88
C LEU A 320 -10.40 -28.69 -14.82
N SER A 321 -11.32 -29.65 -14.95
CA SER A 321 -12.76 -29.45 -14.78
C SER A 321 -13.44 -30.77 -14.41
N ALA A 322 -14.71 -30.71 -14.01
CA ALA A 322 -15.52 -31.91 -13.81
C ALA A 322 -15.55 -32.84 -15.04
N CYS A 323 -15.47 -32.28 -16.24
CA CYS A 323 -15.40 -33.04 -17.49
C CYS A 323 -14.10 -33.87 -17.57
N PHE A 324 -12.97 -33.25 -17.19
CA PHE A 324 -11.66 -33.92 -17.20
C PHE A 324 -11.57 -35.05 -16.15
N ALA A 325 -12.38 -35.00 -15.08
CA ALA A 325 -12.50 -36.08 -14.10
C ALA A 325 -13.32 -37.28 -14.61
N GLY A 326 -14.09 -37.12 -15.69
CA GLY A 326 -14.85 -38.18 -16.37
C GLY A 326 -16.36 -37.89 -16.47
N CYS A 327 -16.98 -38.24 -17.60
CA CYS A 327 -18.38 -37.86 -17.88
C CYS A 327 -19.40 -38.99 -17.74
N ASN A 328 -18.94 -40.22 -17.47
CA ASN A 328 -19.82 -41.38 -17.35
C ASN A 328 -20.35 -41.61 -15.93
N SER A 329 -19.88 -40.86 -14.93
CA SER A 329 -20.26 -41.05 -13.53
C SER A 329 -20.72 -39.72 -12.93
N THR A 330 -21.97 -39.67 -12.48
CA THR A 330 -22.47 -38.60 -11.60
C THR A 330 -21.80 -38.73 -10.23
N VAL A 331 -20.54 -38.30 -10.14
CA VAL A 331 -19.81 -38.28 -8.86
C VAL A 331 -20.17 -36.99 -8.15
N LEU A 332 -20.71 -37.15 -6.94
CA LEU A 332 -21.05 -36.10 -6.00
C LEU A 332 -19.80 -35.24 -5.74
N VAL A 333 -19.78 -34.02 -6.27
CA VAL A 333 -18.76 -33.01 -5.92
C VAL A 333 -19.12 -32.49 -4.54
N ILE A 334 -18.38 -32.90 -3.52
CA ILE A 334 -18.53 -32.35 -2.16
C ILE A 334 -17.74 -31.03 -2.13
N PHE A 335 -18.44 -29.94 -1.88
CA PHE A 335 -17.88 -28.62 -1.58
C PHE A 335 -17.40 -28.55 -0.13
#